data_AF-A0A959QUE8-F1
#
_entry.id   AF-A0A959QUE8-F1
#
_cell.length_a   1.000
_cell.length_b   1.000
_cell.length_c   1.000
_cell.angle_alpha   90.00
_cell.angle_beta   90.00
_cell.angle_gamma   90.00
#
_symmetry.space_group_name_H-M   'P 1'
#
loop_
_entity.id
_entity.type
_entity.pdbx_description
1 polymer ?
#
loop_
_entity_poly.entity_id
_entity_poly.type
_entity_poly.pdbx_seq_one_letter_code
_entity_poly.pdbx_strand_id
1 'polypeptide(L)'
;MSNKYIYRSRISEAKTREIIKYFSVDLNATQISKLSNLSRNSVNNILTALRLRISLLSEQEKPFTGEVEVDESFFGARRQKGKRGRGAYG
;
A
#
# COMPACT_ATOMS: atom_id res chain seq x y z
N MET A 1 8.13 12.76 22.67
CA MET A 1 8.68 12.80 21.29
C MET A 1 7.52 12.93 20.31
N SER A 2 7.47 14.02 19.54
CA SER A 2 6.48 14.18 18.47
C SER A 2 6.93 13.41 17.24
N ASN A 3 6.08 12.56 16.68
CA ASN A 3 6.38 11.90 15.41
C ASN A 3 6.08 12.88 14.26
N LYS A 4 7.13 13.32 13.55
CA LYS A 4 6.98 14.31 12.46
C LYS A 4 6.21 13.80 11.25
N TYR A 5 6.12 12.48 11.07
CA TYR A 5 5.47 11.86 9.92
C TYR A 5 3.98 11.58 10.17
N ILE A 6 3.59 11.32 11.42
CA ILE A 6 2.22 10.93 11.77
C ILE A 6 1.78 11.66 13.03
N TYR A 7 0.82 12.57 12.88
CA TYR A 7 0.24 13.33 13.98
C TYR A 7 -0.50 12.43 14.98
N ARG A 8 -0.26 12.65 16.28
CA ARG A 8 -0.90 11.93 17.42
C ARG A 8 -0.80 10.39 17.35
N SER A 9 0.25 9.88 16.70
CA SER A 9 0.51 8.45 16.67
C SER A 9 1.19 7.97 17.95
N ARG A 10 0.83 6.76 18.41
CA ARG A 10 1.58 6.01 19.44
C ARG A 10 2.77 5.23 18.87
N ILE A 11 3.08 5.42 17.58
CA ILE A 11 4.19 4.79 16.87
C ILE A 11 5.39 5.75 16.90
N SER A 12 6.56 5.24 17.28
CA SER A 12 7.80 6.02 17.30
C SER A 12 8.22 6.43 15.89
N GLU A 13 8.95 7.55 15.77
CA GLU A 13 9.46 8.02 14.49
C GLU A 13 10.35 6.97 13.80
N ALA A 14 11.21 6.29 14.57
CA ALA A 14 12.07 5.22 14.06
C ALA A 14 11.26 4.09 13.40
N LYS A 15 10.17 3.67 14.06
CA LYS A 15 9.26 2.65 13.52
C LYS A 15 8.53 3.14 12.27
N THR A 16 8.12 4.41 12.23
CA THR A 16 7.53 4.98 11.00
C THR A 16 8.53 4.99 9.83
N ARG A 17 9.79 5.36 10.06
CA ARG A 17 10.84 5.31 9.04
C ARG A 17 11.10 3.88 8.54
N GLU A 18 11.04 2.91 9.45
CA GLU A 18 11.15 1.49 9.12
C GLU A 18 10.03 1.03 8.18
N ILE A 19 8.77 1.40 8.48
CA ILE A 19 7.62 1.11 7.62
C ILE A 19 7.78 1.75 6.23
N ILE A 20 8.26 2.99 6.16
CA ILE A 20 8.52 3.66 4.87
C ILE A 20 9.58 2.88 4.06
N LYS A 21 10.66 2.42 4.71
CA LYS A 21 11.69 1.59 4.06
C LYS A 21 11.11 0.27 3.54
N TYR A 22 10.22 -0.37 4.29
CA TYR A 22 9.56 -1.59 3.84
C TYR A 22 8.60 -1.35 2.67
N PHE A 23 7.89 -0.23 2.68
CA PHE A 23 7.03 0.18 1.57
C PHE A 23 7.84 0.44 0.29
N SER A 24 9.02 1.06 0.38
CA SER A 24 9.85 1.34 -0.80
C SER A 24 10.44 0.10 -1.48
N VAL A 25 10.51 -1.04 -0.78
CA VAL A 25 10.92 -2.34 -1.34
C VAL A 25 9.71 -3.25 -1.62
N ASP A 26 8.53 -2.65 -1.69
CA ASP A 26 7.27 -3.27 -2.12
C ASP A 26 6.76 -4.43 -1.25
N LEU A 27 7.03 -4.37 0.06
CA LEU A 27 6.44 -5.32 1.01
C LEU A 27 4.96 -5.05 1.22
N ASN A 28 4.17 -6.13 1.29
CA ASN A 28 2.75 -6.04 1.60
C ASN A 28 2.49 -5.78 3.10
N ALA A 29 1.29 -5.32 3.42
CA ALA A 29 0.93 -4.94 4.79
C ALA A 29 1.06 -6.09 5.80
N THR A 30 0.87 -7.34 5.37
CA THR A 30 1.01 -8.51 6.24
C THR A 30 2.48 -8.76 6.59
N GLN A 31 3.39 -8.65 5.62
CA GLN A 31 4.84 -8.75 5.84
C GLN A 31 5.32 -7.62 6.76
N ILE A 32 4.91 -6.39 6.48
CA ILE A 32 5.28 -5.21 7.28
C ILE A 32 4.74 -5.34 8.71
N SER A 33 3.50 -5.80 8.88
CA SER A 33 2.91 -6.02 10.20
C SER A 33 3.74 -7.00 11.05
N LYS A 34 4.21 -8.09 10.44
CA LYS A 34 5.09 -9.06 11.10
C LYS A 34 6.45 -8.47 11.47
N LEU A 35 7.09 -7.74 10.55
CA LEU A 35 8.42 -7.16 10.77
C LEU A 35 8.41 -6.01 11.79
N SER A 36 7.40 -5.14 11.72
CA SER A 36 7.27 -3.96 12.58
C SER A 36 6.58 -4.24 13.91
N ASN A 37 6.01 -5.44 14.10
CA ASN A 37 5.20 -5.81 15.26
C ASN A 37 4.05 -4.83 15.55
N LEU A 38 3.36 -4.43 14.48
CA LEU A 38 2.19 -3.53 14.52
C LEU A 38 0.97 -4.26 13.97
N SER A 39 -0.22 -3.79 14.35
CA SER A 39 -1.45 -4.34 13.77
C SER A 39 -1.47 -4.11 12.25
N ARG A 40 -1.90 -5.13 11.49
CA ARG A 40 -2.07 -5.03 10.03
C ARG A 40 -2.95 -3.84 9.62
N ASN A 41 -3.95 -3.50 10.44
CA ASN A 41 -4.82 -2.35 10.20
C ASN A 41 -4.06 -1.02 10.34
N SER A 42 -3.21 -0.88 11.37
CA SER A 42 -2.35 0.30 11.52
C SER A 42 -1.39 0.45 10.35
N VAL A 43 -0.77 -0.65 9.91
CA VAL A 43 0.11 -0.66 8.74
C VAL A 43 -0.66 -0.24 7.48
N ASN A 44 -1.82 -0.84 7.22
CA ASN A 44 -2.67 -0.47 6.07
C ASN A 44 -2.99 1.03 6.05
N ASN A 45 -3.37 1.61 7.19
CA ASN A 45 -3.65 3.04 7.28
C ASN A 45 -2.43 3.90 6.89
N ILE A 46 -1.24 3.50 7.34
CA ILE A 46 0.02 4.20 6.97
C ILE A 46 0.30 4.05 5.47
N LEU A 47 0.20 2.84 4.93
CA LEU A 47 0.46 2.61 3.50
C LEU A 47 -0.53 3.35 2.60
N THR A 48 -1.81 3.42 2.99
CA THR A 48 -2.81 4.23 2.28
C THR A 48 -2.45 5.70 2.28
N ALA A 49 -2.06 6.25 3.44
CA ALA A 49 -1.63 7.65 3.53
C ALA A 49 -0.40 7.95 2.66
N LEU A 50 0.57 7.02 2.61
CA LEU A 50 1.74 7.15 1.73
C LEU A 50 1.35 7.16 0.25
N ARG A 51 0.46 6.25 -0.19
CA ARG A 51 -0.03 6.22 -1.58
C ARG A 51 -0.76 7.49 -1.96
N LEU A 52 -1.63 8.00 -1.09
CA LEU A 52 -2.31 9.28 -1.31
C LEU A 52 -1.32 10.44 -1.42
N ARG A 53 -0.28 10.46 -0.56
CA ARG A 53 0.74 11.50 -0.63
C ARG A 53 1.53 11.44 -1.94
N ILE A 54 1.88 10.25 -2.43
CA ILE A 54 2.54 10.07 -3.72
C ILE A 54 1.64 10.57 -4.86
N SER A 55 0.36 10.16 -4.87
CA SER A 55 -0.62 10.63 -5.88
C SER A 55 -0.69 12.15 -5.94
N LEU A 56 -0.80 12.80 -4.78
CA LEU A 56 -0.85 14.27 -4.70
C LEU A 56 0.42 14.95 -5.21
N LEU A 57 1.60 14.38 -4.92
CA LEU A 57 2.87 14.91 -5.42
C LEU A 57 2.97 14.71 -6.94
N SER A 58 2.57 13.55 -7.45
CA SER A 58 2.52 13.28 -8.88
C SER A 58 1.58 14.23 -9.61
N GLU A 59 0.40 14.54 -9.05
CA GLU A 59 -0.50 15.53 -9.64
C GLU A 59 0.11 16.94 -9.69
N GLN A 60 0.86 17.34 -8.65
CA GLN A 60 1.53 18.64 -8.59
C GLN A 60 2.64 18.78 -9.63
N GLU A 61 3.37 17.70 -9.92
CA GLU A 61 4.43 17.69 -10.94
C GLU A 61 3.89 17.77 -12.37
N LYS A 62 2.57 17.58 -12.57
CA LYS A 62 1.91 17.51 -13.90
C LYS A 62 2.72 16.68 -14.91
N PRO A 63 3.01 15.41 -14.62
CA PRO A 63 3.93 14.60 -15.43
C PRO A 63 3.45 14.36 -16.85
N PHE A 64 2.16 14.58 -17.15
CA PHE A 64 1.57 14.31 -18.46
C PHE A 64 0.87 15.54 -19.05
N THR A 65 1.07 15.76 -20.33
CA THR A 65 0.36 16.74 -21.16
C THR A 65 -0.08 16.07 -22.46
N GLY A 66 -1.23 16.47 -23.01
CA GLY A 66 -1.80 15.86 -24.22
C GLY A 66 -2.65 14.63 -23.95
N GLU A 67 -2.75 13.73 -24.94
CA GLU A 67 -3.50 12.48 -24.84
C GLU A 67 -2.66 11.44 -24.07
N VAL A 68 -3.27 10.82 -23.06
CA VAL A 68 -2.63 9.80 -22.21
C VAL A 68 -3.32 8.47 -22.48
N GLU A 69 -2.56 7.51 -23.00
CA GLU A 69 -3.00 6.12 -23.07
C GLU A 69 -2.84 5.49 -21.67
N VAL A 70 -3.94 4.99 -21.12
CA VAL A 70 -3.93 4.27 -19.86
C VAL A 70 -3.56 2.83 -20.15
N ASP A 71 -2.35 2.42 -19.78
CA ASP A 71 -2.01 1.00 -19.76
C ASP A 71 -2.82 0.33 -18.65
N GLU A 72 -3.76 -0.54 -19.03
CA GLU A 72 -4.51 -1.36 -18.10
C GLU A 72 -3.55 -2.40 -17.50
N SER A 73 -2.84 -2.00 -16.45
CA SER A 73 -2.04 -2.92 -15.65
C SER A 73 -2.95 -4.07 -15.18
N PHE A 74 -2.73 -5.26 -15.74
CA PHE A 74 -3.50 -6.45 -15.39
C PHE A 74 -3.12 -6.93 -13.99
N PHE A 75 -3.84 -6.43 -12.97
CA PHE A 75 -3.65 -6.85 -11.57
C PHE A 75 -4.30 -8.21 -11.23
N GLY A 76 -4.71 -8.98 -12.24
CA GLY A 76 -5.43 -10.23 -12.08
C GLY A 76 -6.92 -10.05 -11.83
N ALA A 77 -7.67 -11.15 -11.90
CA ALA A 77 -9.11 -11.12 -11.71
C ALA A 77 -9.48 -10.73 -10.27
N ARG A 78 -10.25 -9.65 -10.09
CA ARG A 78 -10.80 -9.23 -8.77
C ARG A 78 -11.54 -10.36 -8.04
N ARG A 79 -12.14 -11.29 -8.79
CA ARG A 79 -12.75 -12.50 -8.27
C ARG A 79 -12.31 -13.68 -9.13
N GLN A 80 -11.56 -14.60 -8.54
CA GLN A 80 -11.29 -15.90 -9.14
C GLN A 80 -12.49 -16.82 -8.85
N LYS A 81 -13.24 -17.17 -9.89
CA LYS A 81 -14.39 -18.09 -9.76
C LYS A 81 -13.82 -19.51 -9.57
N GLY A 82 -14.30 -20.25 -8.55
CA GLY A 82 -13.90 -21.64 -8.34
C GLY A 82 -14.19 -22.52 -9.56
N LYS A 83 -13.55 -23.70 -9.63
CA LYS A 83 -13.77 -24.66 -10.72
C LYS A 83 -15.25 -25.02 -10.82
N ARG A 84 -15.85 -24.88 -12.00
CA ARG A 84 -17.24 -25.29 -12.27
C ARG A 84 -17.23 -26.62 -13.02
N GLY A 85 -18.07 -27.57 -12.58
CA GLY A 85 -18.26 -28.87 -13.25
C GLY A 85 -18.22 -30.05 -12.28
N ARG A 86 -18.49 -31.26 -12.80
CA ARG A 86 -18.32 -32.51 -12.05
C ARG A 86 -16.82 -32.75 -11.84
N GLY A 87 -16.38 -32.76 -10.59
CA GLY A 87 -14.95 -32.74 -10.21
C GLY A 87 -14.56 -31.56 -9.30
N ALA A 88 -15.51 -30.69 -8.94
CA ALA A 88 -15.35 -29.71 -7.86
C ALA A 88 -15.42 -30.38 -6.46
N TYR A 89 -14.68 -31.47 -6.25
CA TYR A 89 -14.52 -32.06 -4.92
C TYR A 89 -13.39 -31.31 -4.19
N GLY A 90 -13.84 -30.37 -3.37
CA GLY A 90 -13.06 -29.49 -2.50
C GLY A 90 -14.02 -28.54 -1.82
#